data_AF-A2FNN3-F1
#
_entry.id   AF-A2FNN3-F1
#
_cell.length_a   1.000
_cell.length_b   1.000
_cell.length_c   1.000
_cell.angle_alpha   90.00
_cell.angle_beta   90.00
_cell.angle_gamma   90.00
#
_symmetry.space_group_name_H-M   'P 1'
#
loop_
_entity.id
_entity.type
_entity.pdbx_description
1 polymer ?
#
loop_
_entity_poly.entity_id
_entity_poly.type
_entity_poly.pdbx_seq_one_letter_code
_entity_poly.pdbx_strand_id
1 'polypeptide(L)'
;MQEEADAGQSTTPIFKLEIPEDVVHHFKERAKKPCKEAKEFYDKYLVAEDGYRYRIMKLLFYTYMKYNYSIDRSKKQQLKLLDPYNQAIALIVIKHLNEIEFGDVKFIYIQDILDVKIVEGWMNILDIVGADYRLFRTGQLKKFGNKLTDIYFILNDEIHAGKYPDTGLKIPTPEEYHKFMGNNQLLTEPPDGYCTSCRI
;
A
#
# COMPACT_ATOMS: atom_id res chain seq x y z
N MET A 1 13.90 15.93 -47.41
CA MET A 1 13.24 14.68 -47.00
C MET A 1 14.31 13.67 -46.67
N GLN A 2 14.46 13.36 -45.39
CA GLN A 2 14.77 12.03 -44.90
C GLN A 2 14.43 12.07 -43.41
N GLU A 3 13.23 11.62 -43.10
CA GLU A 3 12.84 11.16 -41.78
C GLU A 3 13.65 9.90 -41.48
N GLU A 4 14.27 9.83 -40.31
CA GLU A 4 14.55 8.55 -39.67
C GLU A 4 14.27 8.63 -38.16
N ALA A 5 13.13 8.03 -37.83
CA ALA A 5 12.86 7.20 -36.65
C ALA A 5 13.30 7.71 -35.27
N ASP A 6 12.38 8.44 -34.61
CA ASP A 6 12.26 8.34 -33.15
C ASP A 6 11.85 6.90 -32.82
N ALA A 7 12.83 6.09 -32.42
CA ALA A 7 12.60 4.79 -31.83
C ALA A 7 11.81 4.99 -30.53
N GLY A 8 10.49 4.82 -30.63
CA GLY A 8 9.57 4.87 -29.51
C GLY A 8 10.01 3.91 -28.40
N GLN A 9 10.63 4.46 -27.37
CA GLN A 9 10.62 3.84 -26.06
C GLN A 9 9.16 3.83 -25.62
N SER A 10 8.50 2.68 -25.79
CA SER A 10 7.24 2.38 -25.12
C SER A 10 7.52 2.35 -23.62
N THR A 11 7.59 3.53 -22.99
CA THR A 11 7.64 3.64 -21.54
C THR A 11 6.33 3.09 -21.02
N THR A 12 6.38 1.95 -20.34
CA THR A 12 5.22 1.40 -19.62
C THR A 12 4.56 2.55 -18.83
N PRO A 13 3.25 2.77 -18.96
CA PRO A 13 2.56 3.81 -18.22
C PRO A 13 2.79 3.62 -16.70
N ILE A 14 3.09 4.72 -16.01
CA ILE A 14 3.49 4.72 -14.60
C ILE A 14 2.44 5.45 -13.77
N PHE A 15 2.05 4.84 -12.65
CA PHE A 15 1.31 5.48 -11.57
C PHE A 15 2.27 6.32 -10.72
N LYS A 16 1.89 7.57 -10.43
CA LYS A 16 2.61 8.45 -9.51
C LYS A 16 1.65 9.03 -8.49
N LEU A 17 2.02 8.94 -7.22
CA LEU A 17 1.25 9.46 -6.10
C LEU A 17 2.14 10.29 -5.20
N GLU A 18 1.88 11.59 -5.14
CA GLU A 18 2.62 12.48 -4.26
C GLU A 18 2.32 12.17 -2.78
N ILE A 19 3.37 12.06 -1.96
CA ILE A 19 3.24 11.80 -0.52
C ILE A 19 3.95 12.93 0.25
N PRO A 20 3.30 13.53 1.27
CA PRO A 20 3.92 14.56 2.09
C PRO A 20 5.21 14.10 2.76
N GLU A 21 6.23 14.96 2.77
CA GLU A 21 7.57 14.63 3.27
C GLU A 21 7.58 14.16 4.74
N ASP A 22 6.76 14.74 5.60
CA ASP A 22 6.68 14.36 7.01
C ASP A 22 6.10 12.95 7.19
N VAL A 23 5.15 12.56 6.35
CA VAL A 23 4.60 11.20 6.29
C VAL A 23 5.66 10.21 5.78
N VAL A 24 6.43 10.62 4.77
CA VAL A 24 7.54 9.82 4.24
C VAL A 24 8.61 9.60 5.30
N HIS A 25 9.01 10.64 6.02
CA HIS A 25 9.98 10.52 7.11
C HIS A 25 9.49 9.53 8.18
N HIS A 26 8.21 9.60 8.54
CA HIS A 26 7.59 8.64 9.44
C HIS A 26 7.68 7.20 8.92
N PHE A 27 7.35 6.94 7.64
CA PHE A 27 7.52 5.60 7.06
C PHE A 27 8.98 5.14 7.06
N LYS A 28 9.94 6.02 6.75
CA LYS A 28 11.38 5.71 6.85
C LYS A 28 11.76 5.27 8.26
N GLU A 29 11.32 5.99 9.29
CA GLU A 29 11.57 5.60 10.68
C GLU A 29 10.99 4.23 11.03
N ARG A 30 9.76 3.96 10.58
CA ARG A 30 9.09 2.66 10.80
C ARG A 30 9.80 1.51 10.06
N ALA A 31 10.44 1.79 8.93
CA ALA A 31 11.16 0.81 8.13
C ALA A 31 12.59 0.48 8.62
N LYS A 32 13.18 1.27 9.53
CA LYS A 32 14.62 1.12 9.90
C LYS A 32 15.00 -0.24 10.50
N LYS A 33 14.10 -0.84 11.29
CA LYS A 33 14.37 -2.10 12.02
C LYS A 33 13.11 -2.97 12.01
N PRO A 34 12.78 -3.58 10.86
CA PRO A 34 11.56 -4.37 10.76
C PRO A 34 11.68 -5.62 11.62
N CYS A 35 10.57 -5.98 12.28
CA CYS A 35 10.46 -7.25 12.97
C CYS A 35 10.46 -8.40 11.95
N LYS A 36 10.68 -9.63 12.44
CA LYS A 36 10.76 -10.83 11.59
C LYS A 36 9.53 -10.99 10.68
N GLU A 37 8.34 -10.85 11.24
CA GLU A 37 7.09 -10.97 10.49
C GLU A 37 6.95 -9.88 9.40
N ALA A 38 7.24 -8.62 9.73
CA ALA A 38 7.21 -7.54 8.75
C ALA A 38 8.18 -7.78 7.58
N LYS A 39 9.37 -8.29 7.90
CA LYS A 39 10.38 -8.64 6.90
C LYS A 39 9.93 -9.79 6.02
N GLU A 40 9.31 -10.84 6.57
CA GLU A 40 8.79 -11.96 5.78
C GLU A 40 7.72 -11.52 4.77
N PHE A 41 6.80 -10.62 5.17
CA PHE A 41 5.84 -10.01 4.24
C PHE A 41 6.54 -9.24 3.12
N TYR A 42 7.52 -8.41 3.48
CA TYR A 42 8.24 -7.59 2.51
C TYR A 42 9.09 -8.42 1.55
N ASP A 43 9.79 -9.44 2.04
CA ASP A 43 10.61 -10.34 1.21
C ASP A 43 9.72 -11.07 0.18
N LYS A 44 8.50 -11.49 0.56
CA LYS A 44 7.51 -12.03 -0.36
C LYS A 44 7.04 -10.99 -1.38
N TYR A 45 6.81 -9.75 -0.94
CA TYR A 45 6.41 -8.66 -1.83
C TYR A 45 7.49 -8.33 -2.88
N LEU A 46 8.76 -8.36 -2.49
CA LEU A 46 9.88 -8.04 -3.39
C LEU A 46 10.03 -8.98 -4.57
N VAL A 47 9.76 -10.27 -4.36
CA VAL A 47 9.91 -11.31 -5.40
C VAL A 47 8.59 -11.61 -6.12
N ALA A 48 7.50 -10.95 -5.73
CA ALA A 48 6.17 -11.18 -6.29
C ALA A 48 6.02 -10.47 -7.64
N GLU A 49 5.40 -11.16 -8.59
CA GLU A 49 4.82 -10.51 -9.77
C GLU A 49 3.67 -9.58 -9.37
N ASP A 50 3.32 -8.64 -10.24
CA ASP A 50 2.41 -7.53 -9.93
C ASP A 50 1.03 -7.97 -9.41
N GLY A 51 0.47 -9.04 -9.97
CA GLY A 51 -0.78 -9.62 -9.47
C GLY A 51 -0.68 -10.18 -8.05
N TYR A 52 0.46 -10.77 -7.70
CA TYR A 52 0.76 -11.22 -6.34
C TYR A 52 1.03 -10.03 -5.41
N ARG A 53 1.71 -8.98 -5.88
CA ARG A 53 1.91 -7.72 -5.13
C ARG A 53 0.56 -7.13 -4.72
N TYR A 54 -0.40 -7.04 -5.66
CA TYR A 54 -1.77 -6.63 -5.35
C TYR A 54 -2.42 -7.48 -4.25
N ARG A 55 -2.34 -8.82 -4.35
CA ARG A 55 -2.89 -9.72 -3.32
C ARG A 55 -2.23 -9.53 -1.95
N ILE A 56 -0.92 -9.31 -1.90
CA ILE A 56 -0.21 -9.02 -0.65
C ILE A 56 -0.72 -7.71 -0.05
N MET A 57 -0.90 -6.66 -0.86
CA MET A 57 -1.44 -5.38 -0.39
C MET A 57 -2.87 -5.55 0.17
N LYS A 58 -3.73 -6.33 -0.51
CA LYS A 58 -5.07 -6.65 -0.01
C LYS A 58 -5.03 -7.46 1.29
N LEU A 59 -4.14 -8.45 1.40
CA LEU A 59 -3.98 -9.23 2.63
C LEU A 59 -3.54 -8.32 3.79
N LEU A 60 -2.54 -7.46 3.57
CA LEU A 60 -2.11 -6.48 4.57
C LEU A 60 -3.26 -5.58 5.00
N PHE A 61 -4.07 -5.09 4.05
CA PHE A 61 -5.26 -4.31 4.35
C PHE A 61 -6.27 -5.06 5.22
N TYR A 62 -6.71 -6.25 4.81
CA TYR A 62 -7.74 -7.01 5.54
C TYR A 62 -7.26 -7.46 6.91
N THR A 63 -6.01 -7.92 7.01
CA THR A 63 -5.43 -8.35 8.28
C THR A 63 -5.25 -7.17 9.23
N TYR A 64 -4.71 -6.05 8.74
CA TYR A 64 -4.59 -4.85 9.54
C TYR A 64 -5.97 -4.37 9.99
N MET A 65 -6.95 -4.29 9.09
CA MET A 65 -8.33 -3.92 9.40
C MET A 65 -8.94 -4.80 10.49
N LYS A 66 -8.84 -6.13 10.35
CA LYS A 66 -9.33 -7.09 11.36
C LYS A 66 -8.77 -6.76 12.73
N TYR A 67 -7.45 -6.61 12.85
CA TYR A 67 -6.83 -6.24 14.13
C TYR A 67 -7.22 -4.83 14.59
N ASN A 68 -7.25 -3.85 13.69
CA ASN A 68 -7.53 -2.45 14.02
C ASN A 68 -8.92 -2.27 14.67
N TYR A 69 -9.91 -3.06 14.25
CA TYR A 69 -11.26 -3.02 14.80
C TYR A 69 -11.55 -4.06 15.88
N SER A 70 -10.69 -5.09 16.04
CA SER A 70 -10.87 -6.11 17.09
C SER A 70 -10.06 -5.84 18.36
N ILE A 71 -9.02 -5.00 18.31
CA ILE A 71 -8.15 -4.79 19.47
C ILE A 71 -8.78 -3.86 20.51
N ASP A 72 -8.61 -4.26 21.78
CA ASP A 72 -8.84 -3.41 22.93
C ASP A 72 -7.70 -2.38 23.04
N ARG A 73 -7.98 -1.14 22.65
CA ARG A 73 -7.00 -0.06 22.59
C ARG A 73 -6.52 0.42 23.96
N SER A 74 -7.20 0.06 25.04
CA SER A 74 -6.71 0.29 26.41
C SER A 74 -5.51 -0.62 26.73
N LYS A 75 -5.36 -1.74 26.00
CA LYS A 75 -4.30 -2.72 26.20
C LYS A 75 -3.14 -2.49 25.23
N LYS A 76 -2.07 -1.88 25.76
CA LYS A 76 -0.82 -1.61 25.01
C LYS A 76 -0.24 -2.85 24.28
N GLN A 77 -0.43 -4.05 24.83
CA GLN A 77 0.04 -5.29 24.20
C GLN A 77 -0.71 -5.62 22.90
N GLN A 78 -2.01 -5.32 22.83
CA GLN A 78 -2.80 -5.57 21.62
C GLN A 78 -2.51 -4.55 20.52
N LEU A 79 -2.18 -3.31 20.89
CA LEU A 79 -1.68 -2.30 19.92
C LEU A 79 -0.39 -2.74 19.21
N LYS A 80 0.42 -3.60 19.84
CA LYS A 80 1.65 -4.14 19.22
C LYS A 80 1.37 -5.18 18.15
N LEU A 81 0.16 -5.75 18.09
CA LEU A 81 -0.23 -6.70 17.04
C LEU A 81 -0.29 -6.03 15.66
N LEU A 82 -0.49 -4.71 15.61
CA LEU A 82 -0.47 -3.93 14.36
C LEU A 82 0.95 -3.59 13.90
N ASP A 83 1.94 -3.71 14.78
CA ASP A 83 3.31 -3.24 14.53
C ASP A 83 3.96 -3.95 13.33
N PRO A 84 3.85 -5.29 13.18
CA PRO A 84 4.40 -6.00 12.01
C PRO A 84 3.80 -5.51 10.69
N TYR A 85 2.47 -5.37 10.61
CA TYR A 85 1.79 -4.93 9.38
C TYR A 85 2.10 -3.47 9.05
N ASN A 86 2.17 -2.61 10.05
CA ASN A 86 2.55 -1.21 9.87
C ASN A 86 4.00 -1.08 9.36
N GLN A 87 4.92 -1.91 9.87
CA GLN A 87 6.30 -1.96 9.37
C GLN A 87 6.39 -2.56 7.96
N ALA A 88 5.61 -3.60 7.64
CA ALA A 88 5.56 -4.18 6.30
C ALA A 88 5.06 -3.15 5.27
N ILE A 89 4.00 -2.42 5.60
CA ILE A 89 3.49 -1.31 4.77
C ILE A 89 4.56 -0.24 4.60
N ALA A 90 5.25 0.15 5.68
CA ALA A 90 6.33 1.12 5.60
C ALA A 90 7.44 0.68 4.65
N LEU A 91 7.87 -0.59 4.71
CA LEU A 91 8.85 -1.15 3.78
C LEU A 91 8.37 -1.10 2.33
N ILE A 92 7.11 -1.44 2.07
CA ILE A 92 6.49 -1.38 0.73
C ILE A 92 6.47 0.07 0.22
N VAL A 93 6.05 1.04 1.05
CA VAL A 93 6.07 2.47 0.69
C VAL A 93 7.48 2.91 0.31
N ILE A 94 8.49 2.60 1.13
CA ILE A 94 9.87 3.00 0.87
C ILE A 94 10.43 2.35 -0.39
N LYS A 95 10.05 1.10 -0.71
CA LYS A 95 10.46 0.42 -1.94
C LYS A 95 9.98 1.13 -3.22
N HIS A 96 8.86 1.84 -3.14
CA HIS A 96 8.24 2.54 -4.26
C HIS A 96 8.48 4.05 -4.24
N LEU A 97 9.17 4.56 -3.23
CA LEU A 97 9.44 5.97 -3.05
C LEU A 97 10.49 6.46 -4.06
N ASN A 98 10.18 7.58 -4.71
CA ASN A 98 11.14 8.35 -5.48
C ASN A 98 11.18 9.77 -4.91
N GLU A 99 12.40 10.28 -4.75
CA GLU A 99 12.66 11.64 -4.29
C GLU A 99 13.44 12.35 -5.40
N ILE A 100 12.87 13.44 -5.92
CA ILE A 100 13.55 14.29 -6.90
C ILE A 100 13.66 15.69 -6.33
N GLU A 101 14.88 16.21 -6.33
CA GLU A 101 15.19 17.56 -5.90
C GLU A 101 15.55 18.41 -7.12
N PHE A 102 14.85 19.54 -7.28
CA PHE A 102 15.10 20.54 -8.31
C PHE A 102 15.27 21.91 -7.63
N GLY A 103 16.53 22.30 -7.40
CA GLY A 103 16.84 23.49 -6.60
C GLY A 103 16.33 23.32 -5.17
N ASP A 104 15.51 24.25 -4.69
CA ASP A 104 14.93 24.22 -3.33
C ASP A 104 13.61 23.45 -3.25
N VAL A 105 13.14 22.86 -4.36
CA VAL A 105 11.88 22.12 -4.40
C VAL A 105 12.15 20.62 -4.41
N LYS A 106 11.54 19.92 -3.46
CA LYS A 106 11.61 18.47 -3.33
C LYS A 106 10.25 17.85 -3.64
N PHE A 107 10.22 16.97 -4.65
CA PHE A 107 9.06 16.17 -4.99
C PHE A 107 9.26 14.75 -4.48
N ILE A 108 8.30 14.25 -3.72
CA ILE A 108 8.33 12.89 -3.18
C ILE A 108 7.07 12.16 -3.59
N TYR A 109 7.24 11.05 -4.30
CA TYR A 109 6.11 10.29 -4.79
C TYR A 109 6.35 8.78 -4.74
N ILE A 110 5.28 8.05 -4.50
CA ILE A 110 5.21 6.61 -4.76
C ILE A 110 5.08 6.43 -6.27
N GLN A 111 5.88 5.51 -6.82
CA GLN A 111 5.86 5.15 -8.22
C GLN A 111 5.61 3.63 -8.38
N ASP A 112 4.61 3.26 -9.17
CA ASP A 112 4.29 1.86 -9.45
C ASP A 112 3.71 1.71 -10.87
N ILE A 113 3.34 0.49 -11.25
CA ILE A 113 2.68 0.25 -12.54
C ILE A 113 1.30 0.92 -12.58
N LEU A 114 0.93 1.45 -13.76
CA LEU A 114 -0.38 2.06 -13.97
C LEU A 114 -1.43 0.99 -14.30
N ASP A 115 -2.03 0.41 -13.26
CA ASP A 115 -3.20 -0.46 -13.36
C ASP A 115 -4.18 -0.15 -12.23
N VAL A 116 -5.47 -0.10 -12.52
CA VAL A 116 -6.52 0.23 -11.54
C VAL A 116 -6.47 -0.63 -10.28
N LYS A 117 -6.09 -1.90 -10.37
CA LYS A 117 -5.99 -2.81 -9.21
C LYS A 117 -4.82 -2.43 -8.32
N ILE A 118 -3.69 -2.03 -8.91
CA ILE A 118 -2.52 -1.56 -8.14
C ILE A 118 -2.81 -0.23 -7.46
N VAL A 119 -3.51 0.68 -8.14
CA VAL A 119 -3.95 1.94 -7.53
C VAL A 119 -4.96 1.67 -6.40
N GLU A 120 -5.90 0.73 -6.58
CA GLU A 120 -6.80 0.29 -5.50
C GLU A 120 -6.01 -0.32 -4.33
N GLY A 121 -4.95 -1.08 -4.60
CA GLY A 121 -4.03 -1.59 -3.59
C GLY A 121 -3.41 -0.47 -2.75
N TRP A 122 -2.89 0.57 -3.40
CA TRP A 122 -2.33 1.74 -2.73
C TRP A 122 -3.38 2.50 -1.94
N MET A 123 -4.55 2.73 -2.52
CA MET A 123 -5.70 3.34 -1.86
C MET A 123 -6.04 2.60 -0.55
N ASN A 124 -6.15 1.27 -0.59
CA ASN A 124 -6.46 0.44 0.58
C ASN A 124 -5.37 0.50 1.67
N ILE A 125 -4.09 0.45 1.27
CA ILE A 125 -2.97 0.56 2.23
C ILE A 125 -2.97 1.91 2.95
N LEU A 126 -3.16 3.00 2.20
CA LEU A 126 -3.14 4.35 2.74
C LEU A 126 -4.38 4.62 3.60
N ASP A 127 -5.54 4.07 3.22
CA ASP A 127 -6.76 4.10 4.03
C ASP A 127 -6.53 3.46 5.40
N ILE A 128 -6.09 2.19 5.47
CA ILE A 128 -6.05 1.50 6.76
C ILE A 128 -5.03 2.11 7.73
N VAL A 129 -3.89 2.58 7.23
CA VAL A 129 -2.91 3.32 8.05
C VAL A 129 -3.48 4.70 8.42
N GLY A 130 -4.11 5.38 7.47
CA GLY A 130 -4.77 6.67 7.65
C GLY A 130 -5.83 6.61 8.76
N ALA A 131 -6.73 5.63 8.69
CA ALA A 131 -7.79 5.39 9.65
C ALA A 131 -7.25 5.04 11.04
N ASP A 132 -6.25 4.13 11.16
CA ASP A 132 -5.63 3.84 12.46
C ASP A 132 -5.09 5.13 13.11
N TYR A 133 -4.34 5.90 12.32
CA TYR A 133 -3.67 7.10 12.78
C TYR A 133 -4.63 8.23 13.14
N ARG A 134 -5.62 8.48 12.29
CA ARG A 134 -6.60 9.56 12.43
C ARG A 134 -7.55 9.33 13.60
N LEU A 135 -8.10 8.12 13.70
CA LEU A 135 -9.17 7.82 14.65
C LEU A 135 -8.64 7.50 16.04
N PHE A 136 -7.43 6.95 16.13
CA PHE A 136 -7.00 6.31 17.37
C PHE A 136 -5.61 6.71 17.86
N ARG A 137 -4.88 7.54 17.11
CA ARG A 137 -3.61 8.12 17.58
C ARG A 137 -3.80 9.61 17.86
N THR A 138 -2.80 10.19 18.52
CA THR A 138 -2.79 11.60 18.91
C THR A 138 -1.55 12.29 18.37
N GLY A 139 -1.50 13.62 18.48
CA GLY A 139 -0.35 14.42 18.07
C GLY A 139 -0.03 14.29 16.59
N GLN A 140 1.25 14.09 16.27
CA GLN A 140 1.74 14.05 14.90
C GLN A 140 1.18 12.87 14.09
N LEU A 141 1.01 11.70 14.72
CA LEU A 141 0.40 10.54 14.06
C LEU A 141 -1.01 10.85 13.58
N LYS A 142 -1.83 11.55 14.39
CA LYS A 142 -3.16 11.98 13.96
C LYS A 142 -3.13 12.87 12.71
N LYS A 143 -2.14 13.78 12.63
CA LYS A 143 -1.94 14.65 11.45
C LYS A 143 -1.56 13.83 10.22
N PHE A 144 -0.69 12.83 10.36
CA PHE A 144 -0.37 11.89 9.28
C PHE A 144 -1.61 11.12 8.84
N GLY A 145 -2.42 10.66 9.79
CA GLY A 145 -3.66 9.96 9.50
C GLY A 145 -4.64 10.77 8.65
N ASN A 146 -4.81 12.07 8.96
CA ASN A 146 -5.61 12.97 8.13
C ASN A 146 -5.07 13.06 6.70
N LYS A 147 -3.77 13.34 6.53
CA LYS A 147 -3.13 13.44 5.20
C LYS A 147 -3.31 12.17 4.36
N LEU A 148 -3.11 11.00 4.98
CA LEU A 148 -3.30 9.71 4.33
C LEU A 148 -4.76 9.46 3.95
N THR A 149 -5.70 9.87 4.80
CA THR A 149 -7.15 9.79 4.52
C THR A 149 -7.54 10.70 3.35
N ASP A 150 -6.98 11.91 3.27
CA ASP A 150 -7.22 12.83 2.15
C ASP A 150 -6.74 12.23 0.82
N ILE A 151 -5.56 11.60 0.82
CA ILE A 151 -5.02 10.88 -0.34
C ILE A 151 -5.92 9.70 -0.72
N TYR A 152 -6.43 8.95 0.25
CA TYR A 152 -7.41 7.89 0.00
C TYR A 152 -8.63 8.41 -0.77
N PHE A 153 -9.23 9.52 -0.33
CA PHE A 153 -10.40 10.09 -0.99
C PHE A 153 -10.10 10.52 -2.43
N ILE A 154 -8.93 11.13 -2.66
CA ILE A 154 -8.47 11.50 -4.01
C ILE A 154 -8.38 10.25 -4.91
N LEU A 155 -7.70 9.20 -4.45
CA LEU A 155 -7.55 7.97 -5.23
C LEU A 155 -8.89 7.28 -5.49
N ASN A 156 -9.76 7.25 -4.48
CA ASN A 156 -11.09 6.67 -4.59
C ASN A 156 -11.91 7.40 -5.68
N ASP A 157 -11.94 8.73 -5.64
CA ASP A 157 -12.69 9.52 -6.62
C ASP A 157 -12.12 9.36 -8.03
N GLU A 158 -10.78 9.31 -8.17
CA GLU A 158 -10.12 9.10 -9.45
C GLU A 158 -10.35 7.70 -10.04
N ILE A 159 -10.40 6.65 -9.20
CA ILE A 159 -10.78 5.30 -9.62
C ILE A 159 -12.24 5.30 -10.09
N HIS A 160 -13.17 5.90 -9.34
CA HIS A 160 -14.59 5.96 -9.72
C HIS A 160 -14.83 6.79 -10.99
N ALA A 161 -13.99 7.79 -11.24
CA ALA A 161 -13.98 8.57 -12.48
C ALA A 161 -13.35 7.82 -13.67
N GLY A 162 -12.81 6.62 -13.47
CA GLY A 162 -12.20 5.82 -14.54
C GLY A 162 -10.84 6.35 -15.02
N LYS A 163 -10.12 7.11 -14.17
CA LYS A 163 -8.80 7.70 -14.53
C LYS A 163 -7.74 6.63 -14.79
N TYR A 164 -7.88 5.45 -14.19
CA TYR A 164 -6.90 4.37 -14.23
C TYR A 164 -7.38 3.22 -15.11
N PRO A 165 -6.55 2.75 -16.06
CA PRO A 165 -6.93 1.65 -16.95
C PRO A 165 -6.92 0.31 -16.21
N ASP A 166 -7.78 -0.61 -16.63
CA ASP A 166 -7.58 -2.04 -16.40
C ASP A 166 -6.69 -2.58 -17.51
N THR A 167 -5.46 -2.96 -17.17
CA THR A 167 -4.47 -3.44 -18.15
C THR A 167 -4.62 -4.94 -18.46
N GLY A 168 -5.59 -5.61 -17.84
CA GLY A 168 -5.69 -7.07 -17.87
C GLY A 168 -4.71 -7.75 -16.90
N LEU A 169 -4.26 -7.03 -15.87
CA LEU A 169 -3.36 -7.55 -14.84
C LEU A 169 -3.92 -8.87 -14.26
N LYS A 170 -3.19 -9.96 -14.47
CA LYS A 170 -3.58 -11.30 -14.01
C LYS A 170 -3.42 -11.38 -12.49
N ILE A 171 -4.55 -11.44 -11.78
CA ILE A 171 -4.57 -11.67 -10.34
C ILE A 171 -4.55 -13.18 -10.07
N PRO A 172 -3.64 -13.68 -9.22
CA PRO A 172 -3.59 -15.10 -8.91
C PRO A 172 -4.85 -15.54 -8.17
N THR A 173 -5.24 -16.80 -8.38
CA THR A 173 -6.31 -17.44 -7.60
C THR A 173 -5.89 -17.57 -6.12
N PRO A 174 -6.85 -17.77 -5.21
CA PRO A 174 -6.54 -18.04 -3.80
C PRO A 174 -5.54 -19.21 -3.63
N GLU A 175 -5.68 -20.28 -4.40
CA GLU A 175 -4.79 -21.45 -4.34
C GLU A 175 -3.38 -21.13 -4.85
N GLU A 176 -3.28 -20.42 -5.98
CA GLU A 176 -2.01 -19.95 -6.54
C GLU A 176 -1.29 -19.03 -5.54
N TYR A 177 -2.04 -18.13 -4.90
CA TYR A 177 -1.53 -17.23 -3.89
C TYR A 177 -1.07 -17.97 -2.63
N HIS A 178 -1.87 -18.90 -2.12
CA HIS A 178 -1.53 -19.70 -0.94
C HIS A 178 -0.25 -20.52 -1.17
N LYS A 179 -0.14 -21.16 -2.34
CA LYS A 179 1.07 -21.90 -2.73
C LYS A 179 2.31 -20.98 -2.80
N PHE A 180 2.16 -19.77 -3.32
CA PHE A 180 3.24 -18.78 -3.37
C PHE A 180 3.68 -18.32 -1.97
N MET A 181 2.73 -18.07 -1.08
CA MET A 181 3.01 -17.65 0.29
C MET A 181 3.67 -18.77 1.12
N GLY A 182 3.42 -20.03 0.77
CA GLY A 182 3.89 -21.21 1.49
C GLY A 182 3.08 -21.46 2.77
N ASN A 183 3.35 -22.57 3.48
CA ASN A 183 2.67 -22.95 4.73
C ASN A 183 2.91 -22.01 5.92
N ASN A 184 3.27 -20.74 5.68
CA ASN A 184 3.39 -19.73 6.72
C ASN A 184 1.99 -19.42 7.25
N GLN A 185 1.70 -19.90 8.46
CA GLN A 185 0.43 -19.71 9.19
C GLN A 185 0.04 -18.23 9.37
N LEU A 186 0.97 -17.29 9.13
CA LEU A 186 0.74 -15.85 9.15
C LEU A 186 -0.13 -15.35 7.97
N LEU A 187 -0.43 -16.20 6.98
CA LEU A 187 -0.85 -15.78 5.63
C LEU A 187 -2.13 -16.48 5.13
N THR A 188 -2.88 -17.15 6.00
CA THR A 188 -4.11 -17.86 5.61
C THR A 188 -5.25 -16.88 5.32
N GLU A 189 -5.47 -16.74 4.01
CA GLU A 189 -6.60 -16.16 3.25
C GLU A 189 -6.95 -14.68 3.48
N PRO A 190 -6.91 -13.83 2.43
CA PRO A 190 -7.84 -12.70 2.41
C PRO A 190 -9.25 -13.29 2.44
N PRO A 191 -10.17 -12.79 3.29
CA PRO A 191 -11.53 -13.31 3.31
C PRO A 191 -12.19 -13.01 1.96
N ASP A 192 -12.30 -14.03 1.12
CA ASP A 192 -13.25 -14.04 0.01
C ASP A 192 -14.64 -14.02 0.64
N GLY A 193 -15.27 -12.84 0.70
CA GLY A 193 -16.64 -12.74 1.22
C GLY A 193 -17.07 -11.46 1.94
N TYR A 194 -16.29 -10.37 1.96
CA TYR A 194 -16.84 -9.10 2.46
C TYR A 194 -17.68 -8.41 1.39
N CYS A 195 -18.99 -8.54 1.60
CA CYS A 195 -20.06 -7.82 0.94
C CYS A 195 -19.73 -6.33 0.79
N THR A 196 -19.89 -5.81 -0.42
CA THR A 196 -19.84 -4.38 -0.76
C THR A 196 -20.92 -3.54 -0.05
N SER A 197 -21.72 -4.15 0.83
CA SER A 197 -22.83 -3.50 1.55
C SER A 197 -22.48 -2.92 2.92
N CYS A 198 -21.27 -3.12 3.46
CA CYS A 198 -20.89 -2.47 4.73
C CYS A 198 -20.22 -1.11 4.46
N ARG A 199 -21.00 -0.18 3.91
CA ARG A 199 -20.76 1.26 4.04
C ARG A 199 -21.41 1.70 5.34
N ILE A 200 -20.61 2.17 6.30
CA ILE A 200 -21.05 3.05 7.39
C ILE A 200 -20.24 4.34 7.25
#